data_AF-A0A7C1HXN4-F1
#
_entry.id   AF-A0A7C1HXN4-F1
#
_cell.length_a   1.000
_cell.length_b   1.000
_cell.length_c   1.000
_cell.angle_alpha   90.00
_cell.angle_beta   90.00
_cell.angle_gamma   90.00
#
_symmetry.space_group_name_H-M   'P 1'
#
loop_
_entity.id
_entity.type
_entity.pdbx_description
1 polymer ?
#
loop_
_entity_poly.entity_id
_entity_poly.type
_entity_poly.pdbx_seq_one_letter_code
_entity_poly.pdbx_strand_id
1 'polypeptide(L)' 'MLKVARERELIRLCQEFVRLPSTSGNERQMASFVRDTMISMGFSRADVDPYGNVTGSVVLGEGGKCLLFES' A
#
# COMPACT_ATOMS: atom_id res chain seq x y z
N MET A 1 21.81 -1.66 -1.06
CA MET A 1 21.62 -1.13 0.32
C MET A 1 20.64 0.02 0.25
N LEU A 2 19.59 0.02 1.07
CA LEU A 2 18.63 1.14 1.11
C LEU A 2 19.34 2.40 1.65
N LYS A 3 18.95 3.58 1.16
CA LYS A 3 19.42 4.84 1.75
C LYS A 3 18.79 4.99 3.14
N VAL A 4 19.54 5.53 4.11
CA VAL A 4 19.09 5.69 5.52
C VAL A 4 17.73 6.39 5.63
N ALA A 5 17.44 7.38 4.78
CA ALA A 5 16.15 8.05 4.76
C ALA A 5 14.99 7.09 4.41
N ARG A 6 15.20 6.22 3.41
CA ARG A 6 14.19 5.24 2.96
C ARG A 6 13.97 4.13 3.99
N GLU A 7 15.02 3.75 4.71
CA GLU A 7 14.92 2.81 5.83
C GLU A 7 14.05 3.35 6.97
N ARG A 8 14.24 4.62 7.33
CA ARG A 8 13.41 5.27 8.37
C ARG A 8 11.93 5.39 7.96
N GLU A 9 11.67 5.70 6.68
CA GLU A 9 10.31 5.71 6.14
C GLU A 9 9.66 4.33 6.22
N LEU A 10 10.39 3.28 5.84
CA LEU A 10 9.91 1.90 5.91
C LEU A 10 9.60 1.49 7.36
N ILE A 11 10.51 1.79 8.31
CA ILE A 11 10.29 1.50 9.73
C ILE A 11 9.03 2.19 10.24
N ARG A 12 8.83 3.47 9.91
CA ARG A 12 7.63 4.23 10.31
C ARG A 12 6.37 3.61 9.73
N LEU A 13 6.38 3.24 8.45
CA LEU A 13 5.24 2.59 7.81
C LEU A 13 4.87 1.28 8.51
N CYS A 14 5.86 0.42 8.77
CA CYS A 14 5.63 -0.84 9.48
C CYS A 14 5.11 -0.62 10.91
N GLN A 15 5.57 0.43 11.60
CA GLN A 15 5.06 0.79 12.93
C GLN A 15 3.58 1.18 12.88
N GLU A 16 3.16 1.97 11.89
CA GLU A 16 1.75 2.31 11.71
C GLU A 16 0.90 1.07 11.40
N PHE A 17 1.40 0.13 10.59
CA PHE A 17 0.71 -1.12 10.32
C PHE A 17 0.51 -1.95 11.61
N VAL A 18 1.52 -2.04 12.48
CA VAL A 18 1.36 -2.76 13.75
C VAL A 18 0.41 -2.06 14.72
N ARG A 19 0.31 -0.73 14.67
CA ARG A 19 -0.56 0.06 15.55
C ARG A 19 -2.04 -0.01 15.16
N LEU A 20 -2.34 -0.21 13.88
CA LEU A 20 -3.70 -0.30 13.37
C LEU A 20 -4.24 -1.72 13.57
N PRO A 21 -5.27 -1.92 14.42
CA PRO A 21 -5.85 -3.24 14.61
C PRO A 21 -6.51 -3.72 13.30
N SER A 22 -6.06 -4.85 12.78
CA SER A 22 -6.58 -5.46 11.55
C SER A 22 -6.95 -6.93 11.79
N THR A 23 -7.62 -7.22 12.91
CA THR A 23 -8.17 -8.55 13.16
C THR A 23 -9.16 -8.91 12.06
N SER A 24 -9.26 -10.20 11.74
CA SER A 24 -10.15 -10.70 10.70
C SER A 24 -11.56 -10.11 10.82
N GLY A 25 -12.05 -9.48 9.73
CA GLY A 25 -13.36 -8.84 9.68
C GLY A 25 -13.37 -7.37 10.11
N ASN A 26 -12.24 -6.82 10.54
CA ASN A 26 -12.10 -5.41 10.92
C ASN A 26 -10.97 -4.70 10.15
N GLU A 27 -10.59 -5.20 8.97
CA GLU A 27 -9.48 -4.62 8.19
C GLU A 27 -9.80 -3.26 7.53
N ARG A 28 -11.03 -2.74 7.61
CA ARG A 28 -11.45 -1.52 6.87
C ARG A 28 -10.55 -0.32 7.11
N GLN A 29 -10.13 -0.10 8.36
CA GLN A 29 -9.24 1.02 8.70
C GLN A 29 -7.84 0.80 8.12
N MET A 30 -7.31 -0.42 8.21
CA MET A 30 -6.05 -0.80 7.59
C MET A 30 -6.11 -0.63 6.07
N ALA A 31 -7.15 -1.12 5.42
CA ALA A 31 -7.34 -1.01 3.97
C ALA A 31 -7.35 0.46 3.50
N SER A 32 -8.04 1.33 4.24
CA SER A 32 -8.06 2.78 3.95
C SER A 32 -6.67 3.40 4.13
N PHE A 33 -5.95 3.03 5.20
CA PHE A 33 -4.60 3.51 5.46
C PHE A 33 -3.61 3.09 4.36
N VAL A 34 -3.67 1.84 3.90
CA VAL A 34 -2.83 1.33 2.81
C VAL A 34 -3.13 2.08 1.52
N ARG A 35 -4.40 2.25 1.15
CA ARG A 35 -4.81 3.02 -0.04
C ARG A 35 -4.22 4.43 -0.01
N ASP A 36 -4.41 5.16 1.09
CA ASP A 36 -3.96 6.55 1.20
C ASP A 36 -2.43 6.65 1.18
N THR A 37 -1.76 5.68 1.79
CA THR A 37 -0.30 5.53 1.72
C THR A 37 0.17 5.33 0.29
N MET A 38 -0.45 4.43 -0.47
CA MET A 38 -0.09 4.18 -1.89
C MET A 38 -0.21 5.46 -2.72
N ILE A 39 -1.29 6.22 -2.57
CA ILE A 39 -1.46 7.52 -3.24
C ILE A 39 -0.35 8.50 -2.84
N SER A 40 -0.05 8.62 -1.53
CA SER A 40 1.02 9.51 -1.05
C SER A 40 2.42 9.12 -1.57
N MET A 41 2.63 7.84 -1.86
CA MET A 41 3.88 7.32 -2.44
C MET A 41 3.97 7.49 -3.96
N GLY A 42 2.94 8.04 -4.60
CA GLY A 42 2.92 8.35 -6.03
C GLY A 42 2.38 7.23 -6.91
N PHE A 43 1.58 6.30 -6.36
CA PHE A 43 0.84 5.37 -7.21
C PHE A 43 -0.16 6.14 -8.08
N SER A 44 -0.30 5.71 -9.33
CA SER A 44 -1.22 6.34 -10.29
C SER A 44 -2.68 6.13 -9.88
N ARG A 45 -2.99 4.98 -9.28
CA ARG A 45 -4.30 4.62 -8.77
C ARG A 45 -4.15 3.73 -7.55
N ALA A 46 -5.05 3.87 -6.59
CA ALA A 46 -5.22 2.93 -5.47
C ALA A 46 -6.68 2.91 -5.05
N ASP A 47 -7.26 1.71 -4.93
CA ASP A 47 -8.65 1.50 -4.55
C ASP A 47 -8.80 0.37 -3.54
N VAL A 48 -9.93 0.39 -2.84
CA VAL A 48 -10.39 -0.72 -1.99
C VAL A 48 -11.61 -1.32 -2.66
N ASP A 49 -11.58 -2.63 -2.93
CA ASP A 49 -12.72 -3.33 -3.52
C ASP A 49 -13.83 -3.61 -2.46
N PRO A 50 -15.02 -4.10 -2.87
CA PRO A 50 -16.10 -4.42 -1.94
C PRO A 50 -15.76 -5.50 -0.90
N TYR A 51 -14.73 -6.30 -1.13
CA TYR A 51 -14.27 -7.38 -0.24
C TYR A 51 -13.17 -6.92 0.72
N GLY A 52 -12.65 -5.69 0.57
CA GLY A 52 -11.63 -5.10 1.42
C GLY A 52 -10.20 -5.23 0.88
N ASN A 53 -10.01 -5.77 -0.33
CA ASN A 53 -8.68 -5.85 -0.94
C ASN A 53 -8.23 -4.46 -1.39
N VAL A 54 -6.96 -4.12 -1.12
CA VAL A 54 -6.36 -2.89 -1.61
C VAL A 54 -5.51 -3.19 -2.83
N THR A 55 -5.83 -2.55 -3.95
CA THR A 55 -5.04 -2.67 -5.18
C THR A 55 -4.58 -1.30 -5.60
N GLY A 56 -3.30 -1.17 -5.94
CA GLY A 56 -2.78 0.04 -6.57
C GLY A 56 -1.88 -0.27 -7.74
N SER A 57 -1.82 0.67 -8.67
CA SER A 57 -1.05 0.55 -9.90
C SER A 57 -0.11 1.73 -10.10
N VAL A 58 1.05 1.44 -10.67
CA VAL A 58 2.01 2.45 -11.14
C VAL A 58 2.08 2.30 -12.66
N VAL A 59 1.64 3.33 -13.38
CA VAL A 59 1.68 3.34 -14.85
C VAL A 59 3.07 3.81 -15.28
N LEU A 60 3.85 2.91 -15.88
CA LEU A 60 5.22 3.19 -16.34
C LEU A 60 5.30 3.58 -17.83
N GLY A 61 4.18 3.50 -18.56
CA GLY A 61 4.09 3.81 -20.00
C GLY A 61 2.79 3.30 -20.61
N GLU A 62 2.70 3.36 -21.94
CA GLU A 62 1.52 2.91 -22.69
C GLU A 62 1.69 1.46 -23.17
N GLY A 63 1.22 0.51 -22.36
CA GLY A 63 1.17 -0.92 -22.70
C GLY A 63 2.35 -1.76 -22.18
N GLY A 64 2.29 -3.07 -22.44
CA GLY A 64 3.29 -4.06 -21.99
C GLY A 64 2.75 -5.08 -20.98
N LYS A 65 3.67 -5.86 -20.38
CA LYS A 65 3.31 -6.85 -19.35
C LYS A 65 3.08 -6.15 -18.01
N CYS A 66 1.99 -6.52 -17.33
CA CYS A 66 1.70 -6.07 -15.97
C CYS A 66 2.35 -7.04 -14.97
N LEU A 67 3.02 -6.49 -13.95
CA LEU A 67 3.54 -7.26 -12.83
C LEU A 67 2.63 -7.05 -11.63
N LEU A 68 2.19 -8.16 -11.02
CA LEU A 68 1.43 -8.14 -9.78
C LEU A 68 2.37 -8.58 -8.64
N PHE A 69 2.42 -7.76 -7.60
CA PHE A 69 3.03 -8.11 -6.32
C PHE A 69 1.91 -8.25 -5.30
N GLU A 70 1.92 -9.35 -4.56
CA GLU A 70 0.92 -9.67 -3.54
C GLU A 70 1.64 -10.11 -2.25
N SER A 71 1.06 -9.78 -1.10
CA SER A 71 1.61 -10.02 0.24
C SER A 71 0.52 -10.35 1.23
#